data_AF-W5M659-F1
#
_entry.id   AF-W5M659-F1
#
_cell.length_a   1.000
_cell.length_b   1.000
_cell.length_c   1.000
_cell.angle_alpha   90.00
_cell.angle_beta   90.00
_cell.angle_gamma   90.00
#
_symmetry.space_group_name_H-M   'P 1'
#
loop_
_entity.id
_entity.type
_entity.pdbx_description
1 polymer ?
#
loop_
_entity_poly.entity_id
_entity_poly.type
_entity_poly.pdbx_seq_one_letter_code
_entity_poly.pdbx_strand_id
1 'polypeptide(L)'
;MTAIKIKAGSVHFYSKPKPPFLEIFTRSLIILCTAFAIVLSSIAVCDGHWLLAEGKMFGLWHFCTLEDKSLPNCTTDLGEAGVDSLPVGLVLCRSVVSFSVVAAIFGLELLVMSQVCEDQDSRKRWSVGSALVLLSFTLSASGLLGFVALLWSYASLLGFSLTFWCQFTAAFLFFLNGMSGHHIHSMVLLPVGNAGKIL
;
A
#
# COMPACT_ATOMS: atom_id res chain seq x y z
N MET A 1 41.49 -49.64 -23.43
CA MET A 1 41.65 -48.82 -22.21
C MET A 1 41.18 -47.42 -22.54
N THR A 2 39.99 -47.03 -22.10
CA THR A 2 39.41 -45.69 -22.32
C THR A 2 39.40 -44.94 -20.99
N ALA A 3 40.22 -43.91 -20.89
CA ALA A 3 40.38 -43.10 -19.69
C ALA A 3 39.22 -42.08 -19.58
N ILE A 4 38.40 -42.22 -18.55
CA ILE A 4 37.34 -41.26 -18.21
C ILE A 4 37.99 -40.13 -17.39
N LYS A 5 38.13 -38.94 -18.00
CA LYS A 5 38.47 -37.72 -17.25
C LYS A 5 37.22 -37.25 -16.50
N ILE A 6 37.18 -37.51 -15.20
CA ILE A 6 36.21 -36.90 -14.28
C ILE A 6 36.64 -35.45 -14.07
N LYS A 7 35.87 -34.51 -14.61
CA LYS A 7 36.04 -33.08 -14.36
C LYS A 7 35.44 -32.79 -12.99
N ALA A 8 36.30 -32.67 -11.97
CA ALA A 8 35.89 -32.21 -10.65
C ALA A 8 35.26 -30.81 -10.79
N GLY A 9 33.96 -30.71 -10.56
CA GLY A 9 33.27 -29.44 -10.49
C GLY A 9 33.79 -28.65 -9.30
N SER A 10 34.46 -27.54 -9.56
CA SER A 10 34.82 -26.57 -8.52
C SER A 10 33.51 -26.00 -7.95
N VAL A 11 33.18 -26.36 -6.71
CA VAL A 11 32.14 -25.70 -5.94
C VAL A 11 32.68 -24.31 -5.60
N HIS A 12 32.36 -23.32 -6.45
CA HIS A 12 32.55 -21.92 -6.14
C HIS A 12 31.59 -21.56 -5.01
N PHE A 13 32.09 -21.56 -3.76
CA PHE A 13 31.45 -20.84 -2.68
C PHE A 13 31.50 -19.35 -3.03
N TYR A 14 30.45 -18.86 -3.69
CA TYR A 14 30.15 -17.44 -3.74
C TYR A 14 29.84 -17.02 -2.30
N SER A 15 30.85 -16.53 -1.56
CA SER A 15 30.60 -15.66 -0.42
C SER A 15 29.83 -14.48 -0.95
N LYS A 16 28.51 -14.44 -0.70
CA LYS A 16 27.67 -13.27 -1.01
C LYS A 16 28.36 -12.06 -0.35
N PRO A 17 28.64 -10.98 -1.10
CA PRO A 17 29.05 -9.73 -0.48
C PRO A 17 28.00 -9.34 0.54
N LYS A 18 28.41 -8.97 1.76
CA LYS A 18 27.49 -8.42 2.75
C LYS A 18 26.77 -7.22 2.10
N PRO A 19 25.44 -7.12 2.23
CA PRO A 19 24.72 -6.01 1.63
C PRO A 19 25.27 -4.69 2.19
N PRO A 20 25.47 -3.66 1.35
CA PRO A 20 25.95 -2.37 1.81
C PRO A 20 24.98 -1.79 2.86
N PHE A 21 25.51 -1.04 3.82
CA PHE A 21 24.71 -0.40 4.89
C PHE A 21 23.50 0.38 4.35
N LEU A 22 23.65 1.04 3.20
CA LEU A 22 22.57 1.75 2.53
C LEU A 22 21.42 0.83 2.09
N GLU A 23 21.71 -0.39 1.63
CA GLU A 23 20.66 -1.34 1.25
C GLU A 23 19.82 -1.75 2.47
N ILE A 24 20.47 -2.04 3.60
CA ILE A 24 19.79 -2.39 4.85
C ILE A 24 18.96 -1.19 5.34
N PHE A 25 19.56 0.01 5.35
CA PHE A 25 18.89 1.23 5.79
C PHE A 25 17.65 1.54 4.94
N THR A 26 17.76 1.48 3.60
CA THR A 26 16.63 1.74 2.71
C THR A 26 15.54 0.68 2.86
N ARG A 27 15.89 -0.60 3.00
CA ARG A 27 14.90 -1.66 3.24
C ARG A 27 14.15 -1.44 4.56
N SER A 28 14.85 -1.08 5.63
CA SER A 28 14.22 -0.75 6.92
C SER A 28 13.33 0.47 6.83
N LEU A 29 13.74 1.51 6.10
CA LEU A 29 12.92 2.71 5.87
C LEU A 29 11.62 2.36 5.11
N ILE A 30 11.70 1.51 4.08
CA ILE A 30 10.52 1.02 3.34
C ILE A 30 9.54 0.30 4.27
N ILE A 31 10.04 -0.60 5.13
CA ILE A 31 9.20 -1.31 6.11
C ILE A 31 8.54 -0.33 7.07
N LEU A 32 9.33 0.58 7.66
CA LEU A 32 8.83 1.56 8.61
C LEU A 32 7.77 2.47 7.99
N CYS A 33 8.04 3.02 6.80
CA CYS A 33 7.08 3.86 6.08
C CYS A 33 5.83 3.08 5.65
N THR A 34 5.97 1.81 5.28
CA THR A 34 4.81 0.94 4.98
C THR A 34 3.95 0.72 6.22
N ALA A 35 4.56 0.48 7.39
CA ALA A 35 3.85 0.36 8.65
C ALA A 35 3.10 1.65 9.01
N PHE A 36 3.75 2.81 8.88
CA PHE A 36 3.08 4.11 9.07
C PHE A 36 1.91 4.29 8.10
N ALA A 37 2.06 3.93 6.83
CA ALA A 37 1.00 4.01 5.84
C ALA A 37 -0.20 3.11 6.20
N ILE A 38 0.03 1.90 6.72
CA ILE A 38 -1.02 1.00 7.22
C ILE A 38 -1.77 1.63 8.38
N VAL A 39 -1.07 2.23 9.35
CA VAL A 39 -1.69 2.88 10.51
C VAL A 39 -2.55 4.06 10.06
N LEU A 40 -2.00 4.94 9.22
CA LEU A 40 -2.72 6.08 8.66
C LEU A 40 -3.97 5.63 7.91
N SER A 41 -3.82 4.62 7.03
CA SER A 41 -4.94 4.08 6.29
C SER A 41 -6.00 3.48 7.21
N SER A 42 -5.60 2.67 8.19
CA SER A 42 -6.53 2.05 9.14
C SER A 42 -7.31 3.09 9.94
N ILE A 43 -6.65 4.15 10.43
CA ILE A 43 -7.31 5.25 11.13
C ILE A 43 -8.34 5.92 10.20
N ALA A 44 -7.96 6.18 8.94
CA ALA A 44 -8.86 6.81 7.98
C ALA A 44 -10.06 5.93 7.58
N VAL A 45 -9.87 4.60 7.50
CA VAL A 45 -10.97 3.65 7.27
C VAL A 45 -11.88 3.57 8.48
N CYS A 46 -11.31 3.46 9.70
CA CYS A 46 -12.06 3.26 10.93
C CYS A 46 -12.83 4.52 11.37
N ASP A 47 -12.24 5.71 11.25
CA ASP A 47 -12.96 6.96 11.51
C ASP A 47 -14.02 7.19 10.44
N GLY A 48 -13.66 6.96 9.16
CA GLY A 48 -14.61 6.91 8.08
C GLY A 48 -15.21 8.24 7.67
N HIS A 49 -14.99 9.36 8.36
CA HIS A 49 -15.60 10.65 8.03
C HIS A 49 -14.81 11.42 6.98
N TRP A 50 -15.12 11.27 5.69
CA TRP A 50 -14.22 11.76 4.62
C TRP A 50 -14.58 13.14 4.06
N LEU A 51 -15.86 13.54 4.13
CA LEU A 51 -16.32 14.82 3.57
C LEU A 51 -17.28 15.51 4.53
N LEU A 52 -17.05 16.80 4.76
CA LEU A 52 -17.93 17.71 5.48
C LEU A 52 -18.43 18.77 4.49
N ALA A 53 -19.72 18.77 4.19
CA ALA A 53 -20.33 19.72 3.26
C ALA A 53 -21.67 20.23 3.82
N GLU A 54 -21.82 21.56 3.93
CA GLU A 54 -23.09 22.22 4.27
C GLU A 54 -23.83 21.65 5.49
N GLY A 55 -23.11 21.41 6.59
CA GLY A 55 -23.71 20.82 7.80
C GLY A 55 -24.03 19.33 7.69
N LYS A 56 -23.53 18.64 6.66
CA LYS A 56 -23.66 17.19 6.49
C LYS A 56 -22.28 16.55 6.48
N MET A 57 -22.12 15.49 7.26
CA MET A 57 -20.89 14.70 7.34
C MET A 57 -21.13 13.39 6.59
N PHE A 58 -20.45 13.25 5.45
CA PHE A 58 -20.46 12.05 4.63
C PHE A 58 -19.28 11.17 5.03
N GLY A 59 -19.59 10.06 5.68
CA GLY A 59 -18.63 9.02 5.99
C GLY A 59 -18.77 7.77 5.14
N LEU A 60 -17.75 6.92 5.19
CA LEU A 60 -17.72 5.58 4.60
C LEU A 60 -18.70 4.60 5.27
N TRP A 61 -19.06 4.88 6.54
CA TRP A 61 -19.88 4.01 7.40
C TRP A 61 -21.21 4.65 7.81
N HIS A 62 -21.20 5.97 8.02
CA HIS A 62 -22.32 6.71 8.57
C HIS A 62 -22.50 8.03 7.83
N PHE A 63 -23.75 8.44 7.67
CA PHE A 63 -24.13 9.76 7.20
C PHE A 63 -24.74 10.51 8.38
N CYS A 64 -24.19 11.67 8.72
CA CYS A 64 -24.70 12.49 9.82
C CYS A 64 -25.14 13.86 9.30
N THR A 65 -26.35 14.27 9.65
CA THR A 65 -26.83 15.64 9.46
C THR A 65 -26.64 16.42 10.75
N LEU A 66 -25.85 17.49 10.72
CA LEU A 66 -25.70 18.46 11.79
C LEU A 66 -26.78 19.53 11.61
N GLU A 67 -27.90 19.40 12.33
CA GLU A 67 -28.90 20.47 12.45
C GLU A 67 -28.50 21.42 13.59
N ASP A 68 -28.62 22.73 13.37
CA ASP A 68 -28.06 23.80 14.23
C ASP A 68 -28.52 23.80 15.71
N LYS A 69 -29.49 22.96 16.11
CA LYS A 69 -30.09 22.98 17.46
C LYS A 69 -30.45 21.60 18.05
N SER A 70 -30.07 20.49 17.42
CA SER A 70 -30.40 19.12 17.87
C SER A 70 -29.17 18.21 17.86
N LEU A 71 -29.24 17.07 18.57
CA LEU A 71 -28.20 16.03 18.51
C LEU A 71 -27.96 15.63 17.05
N PRO A 72 -26.71 15.37 16.62
CA PRO A 72 -26.42 14.94 15.25
C PRO A 72 -27.22 13.68 14.93
N ASN A 73 -28.08 13.76 13.90
CA ASN A 73 -28.87 12.62 13.47
C ASN A 73 -28.02 11.81 12.50
N CYS A 74 -27.40 10.75 13.02
CA CYS A 74 -26.54 9.85 12.27
C CYS A 74 -27.34 8.63 11.82
N THR A 75 -27.48 8.47 10.51
CA THR A 75 -28.12 7.30 9.89
C THR A 75 -27.08 6.46 9.14
N THR A 76 -27.29 5.15 9.13
CA THR A 76 -26.57 4.22 8.26
C THR A 76 -27.25 4.06 6.91
N ASP A 77 -28.47 4.58 6.75
CA ASP A 77 -29.26 4.43 5.52
C ASP A 77 -28.96 5.56 4.54
N LEU A 78 -27.95 5.32 3.71
CA LEU A 78 -27.52 6.23 2.65
C LEU A 78 -28.53 6.36 1.51
N GLY A 79 -29.61 5.57 1.52
CA GLY A 79 -30.73 5.70 0.58
C GLY A 79 -31.55 6.98 0.78
N GLU A 80 -31.54 7.56 1.98
CA GLU A 80 -32.22 8.83 2.28
C GLU A 80 -31.55 10.06 1.62
N ALA A 81 -30.34 9.91 1.08
CA ALA A 81 -29.63 10.98 0.38
C ALA A 81 -30.11 11.23 -1.07
N GLY A 82 -31.13 10.48 -1.55
CA GLY A 82 -31.85 10.79 -2.80
C GLY A 82 -31.12 10.44 -4.10
N VAL A 83 -30.14 9.53 -4.06
CA VAL A 83 -29.41 9.07 -5.26
C VAL A 83 -29.31 7.54 -5.24
N ASP A 84 -30.10 6.86 -6.07
CA ASP A 84 -30.26 5.39 -6.10
C ASP A 84 -28.94 4.58 -6.28
N SER A 85 -27.85 5.22 -6.72
CA SER A 85 -26.54 4.59 -6.94
C SER A 85 -25.51 4.84 -5.82
N LEU A 86 -25.79 5.79 -4.92
CA LEU A 86 -24.85 6.22 -3.87
C LEU A 86 -24.61 5.15 -2.79
N PRO A 87 -25.61 4.39 -2.32
CA PRO A 87 -25.40 3.36 -1.29
C PRO A 87 -24.48 2.23 -1.79
N VAL A 88 -24.71 1.76 -3.02
CA VAL A 88 -23.91 0.67 -3.62
C VAL A 88 -22.48 1.13 -3.89
N GLY A 89 -22.30 2.34 -4.42
CA GLY A 89 -20.98 2.92 -4.67
C GLY A 89 -20.14 3.05 -3.40
N LEU A 90 -20.73 3.53 -2.31
CA LEU A 90 -20.03 3.67 -1.02
C LEU A 90 -19.68 2.32 -0.39
N VAL A 91 -20.56 1.33 -0.48
CA VAL A 91 -20.26 -0.05 -0.04
C VAL A 91 -19.07 -0.63 -0.81
N LEU A 92 -19.01 -0.41 -2.12
CA LEU A 92 -17.87 -0.81 -2.95
C LEU A 92 -16.59 -0.07 -2.55
N CYS A 93 -16.63 1.25 -2.40
CA CYS A 93 -15.49 2.05 -1.92
C CYS A 93 -14.97 1.54 -0.58
N ARG A 94 -15.86 1.32 0.39
CA ARG A 94 -15.52 0.78 1.71
C ARG A 94 -14.85 -0.58 1.60
N SER A 95 -15.41 -1.48 0.81
CA SER A 95 -14.88 -2.83 0.64
C SER A 95 -13.48 -2.79 0.04
N VAL A 96 -13.30 -2.05 -1.06
CA VAL A 96 -12.03 -1.90 -1.78
C VAL A 96 -10.93 -1.29 -0.89
N VAL A 97 -11.27 -0.23 -0.14
CA VAL A 97 -10.35 0.42 0.80
C VAL A 97 -10.03 -0.48 1.99
N SER A 98 -10.97 -1.29 2.48
CA SER A 98 -10.69 -2.26 3.54
C SER A 98 -9.77 -3.39 3.05
N PHE A 99 -10.00 -3.90 1.84
CA PHE A 99 -9.12 -4.90 1.21
C PHE A 99 -7.72 -4.35 0.96
N SER A 100 -7.57 -3.05 0.70
CA SER A 100 -6.25 -2.45 0.52
C SER A 100 -5.39 -2.52 1.78
N VAL A 101 -5.99 -2.29 2.96
CA VAL A 101 -5.33 -2.40 4.27
C VAL A 101 -4.90 -3.85 4.51
N VAL A 102 -5.78 -4.82 4.24
CA VAL A 102 -5.46 -6.25 4.39
C VAL A 102 -4.30 -6.65 3.48
N ALA A 103 -4.33 -6.26 2.20
CA ALA A 103 -3.23 -6.52 1.27
C ALA A 103 -1.92 -5.86 1.74
N ALA A 104 -1.99 -4.69 2.37
CA ALA A 104 -0.82 -3.96 2.84
C ALA A 104 -0.20 -4.66 4.06
N ILE A 105 -1.02 -5.18 4.97
CA ILE A 105 -0.58 -5.98 6.12
C ILE A 105 0.16 -7.23 5.62
N PHE A 106 -0.42 -8.01 4.70
CA PHE A 106 0.27 -9.16 4.12
C PHE A 106 1.55 -8.77 3.38
N GLY A 107 1.55 -7.63 2.69
CA GLY A 107 2.75 -7.06 2.07
C GLY A 107 3.85 -6.77 3.09
N LEU A 108 3.50 -6.12 4.21
CA LEU A 108 4.42 -5.80 5.30
C LEU A 108 5.01 -7.06 5.93
N GLU A 109 4.18 -8.06 6.23
CA GLU A 109 4.64 -9.35 6.77
C GLU A 109 5.70 -9.99 5.86
N LEU A 110 5.45 -10.04 4.54
CA LEU A 110 6.42 -10.57 3.58
C LEU A 110 7.71 -9.74 3.51
N LEU A 111 7.61 -8.42 3.59
CA LEU A 111 8.78 -7.52 3.63
C LEU A 111 9.61 -7.76 4.91
N VAL A 112 8.99 -7.88 6.08
CA VAL A 112 9.67 -8.18 7.35
C VAL A 112 10.34 -9.55 7.29
N MET A 113 9.61 -10.59 6.86
CA MET A 113 10.14 -11.95 6.76
C MET A 113 11.29 -12.07 5.75
N SER A 114 11.32 -11.23 4.72
CA SER A 114 12.43 -11.20 3.77
C SER A 114 13.72 -10.58 4.32
N GLN A 115 13.64 -9.74 5.36
CA GLN A 115 14.83 -9.22 6.06
C GLN A 115 15.35 -10.20 7.11
N VAL A 116 14.46 -10.90 7.81
CA VAL A 116 14.82 -11.82 8.91
C VAL A 116 15.41 -13.14 8.39
N CYS A 117 14.94 -13.63 7.23
CA CYS A 117 15.45 -14.87 6.63
C CYS A 117 16.32 -14.58 5.41
N GLU A 118 17.65 -14.68 5.51
CA GLU A 118 18.60 -14.44 4.40
C GLU A 118 18.74 -15.62 3.40
N ASP A 119 17.64 -16.30 3.05
CA ASP A 119 17.67 -17.44 2.12
C ASP A 119 17.46 -17.03 0.64
N GLN A 120 17.61 -17.94 -0.33
CA GLN A 120 17.32 -17.71 -1.75
C GLN A 120 15.88 -17.23 -1.98
N ASP A 121 14.94 -17.67 -1.15
CA ASP A 121 13.53 -17.28 -1.21
C ASP A 121 13.26 -15.88 -0.61
N SER A 122 14.22 -15.26 0.07
CA SER A 122 14.09 -13.90 0.62
C SER A 122 13.79 -12.86 -0.47
N ARG A 123 14.45 -12.96 -1.63
CA ARG A 123 14.24 -12.07 -2.78
C ARG A 123 12.84 -12.21 -3.38
N LYS A 124 12.33 -13.44 -3.47
CA LYS A 124 10.96 -13.69 -3.94
C LYS A 124 9.95 -13.09 -2.96
N ARG A 125 10.14 -13.30 -1.65
CA ARG A 125 9.28 -12.71 -0.61
C ARG A 125 9.29 -11.18 -0.65
N TRP A 126 10.46 -10.55 -0.84
CA TRP A 126 10.55 -9.10 -1.01
C TRP A 126 9.80 -8.59 -2.25
N SER A 127 9.95 -9.29 -3.39
CA SER A 127 9.24 -8.95 -4.63
C SER A 127 7.72 -9.09 -4.49
N VAL A 128 7.24 -10.21 -3.94
CA VAL A 128 5.81 -10.44 -3.70
C VAL A 128 5.26 -9.44 -2.68
N GLY A 129 6.00 -9.16 -1.59
CA GLY A 129 5.62 -8.15 -0.60
C GLY A 129 5.50 -6.76 -1.22
N SER A 130 6.47 -6.36 -2.04
CA SER A 130 6.43 -5.09 -2.78
C SER A 130 5.25 -5.03 -3.76
N ALA A 131 4.94 -6.14 -4.44
CA ALA A 131 3.78 -6.24 -5.34
C ALA A 131 2.44 -6.13 -4.58
N LEU A 132 2.34 -6.73 -3.40
CA LEU A 132 1.17 -6.57 -2.53
C LEU A 132 0.99 -5.12 -2.06
N VAL A 133 2.08 -4.42 -1.71
CA VAL A 133 2.02 -3.00 -1.35
C VAL A 133 1.59 -2.13 -2.56
N LEU A 134 2.04 -2.44 -3.77
CA LEU A 134 1.55 -1.78 -4.99
C LEU A 134 0.08 -2.08 -5.26
N LEU A 135 -0.36 -3.31 -5.04
CA LEU A 135 -1.78 -3.68 -5.12
C LEU A 135 -2.60 -2.86 -4.11
N SER A 136 -2.13 -2.71 -2.88
CA SER A 136 -2.75 -1.85 -1.87
C SER A 136 -2.85 -0.39 -2.33
N PHE A 137 -1.83 0.15 -3.01
CA PHE A 137 -1.93 1.47 -3.63
C PHE A 137 -3.07 1.52 -4.65
N THR A 138 -3.14 0.56 -5.59
CA THR A 138 -4.19 0.57 -6.63
C THR A 138 -5.59 0.49 -6.04
N LEU A 139 -5.79 -0.36 -5.02
CA LEU A 139 -7.04 -0.48 -4.30
C LEU A 139 -7.39 0.81 -3.56
N SER A 140 -6.46 1.36 -2.75
CA SER A 140 -6.68 2.63 -2.03
C SER A 140 -6.95 3.80 -2.96
N ALA A 141 -6.22 3.91 -4.08
CA ALA A 141 -6.42 4.96 -5.07
C ALA A 141 -7.78 4.82 -5.76
N SER A 142 -8.18 3.60 -6.14
CA SER A 142 -9.50 3.36 -6.74
C SER A 142 -10.64 3.69 -5.78
N GLY A 143 -10.49 3.38 -4.48
CA GLY A 143 -11.46 3.74 -3.45
C GLY A 143 -11.59 5.24 -3.23
N LEU A 144 -10.45 5.96 -3.17
CA LEU A 144 -10.41 7.42 -3.08
C LEU A 144 -11.04 8.09 -4.31
N LEU A 145 -10.63 7.67 -5.51
CA LEU A 145 -11.16 8.21 -6.77
C LEU A 145 -12.66 7.90 -6.92
N GLY A 146 -13.08 6.69 -6.54
CA GLY A 146 -14.49 6.32 -6.51
C GLY A 146 -15.30 7.20 -5.57
N PHE A 147 -14.80 7.45 -4.36
CA PHE A 147 -15.47 8.34 -3.40
C PHE A 147 -15.59 9.78 -3.92
N VAL A 148 -14.49 10.32 -4.46
CA VAL A 148 -14.49 11.67 -5.05
C VAL A 148 -15.42 11.76 -6.26
N ALA A 149 -15.46 10.73 -7.11
CA ALA A 149 -16.34 10.70 -8.27
C ALA A 149 -17.83 10.63 -7.87
N LEU A 150 -18.18 9.84 -6.86
CA LEU A 150 -19.54 9.72 -6.34
C LEU A 150 -20.05 11.03 -5.72
N LEU A 151 -19.17 11.75 -5.03
CA LEU A 151 -19.51 13.00 -4.34
C LEU A 151 -19.04 14.24 -5.10
N TRP A 152 -18.72 14.12 -6.39
CA TRP A 152 -18.16 15.21 -7.19
C TRP A 152 -19.03 16.47 -7.18
N SER A 153 -20.36 16.30 -7.19
CA SER A 153 -21.32 17.41 -7.11
C SER A 153 -21.34 18.14 -5.76
N TYR A 154 -20.87 17.48 -4.69
CA TYR A 154 -20.79 18.02 -3.33
C TYR A 154 -19.35 18.31 -2.88
N ALA A 155 -18.36 17.98 -3.71
CA ALA A 155 -16.96 18.06 -3.39
C ALA A 155 -16.48 19.51 -3.49
N SER A 156 -16.11 20.09 -2.35
CA SER A 156 -15.27 21.29 -2.28
C SER A 156 -13.91 20.90 -1.69
N LEU A 157 -12.82 21.48 -2.20
CA LEU A 157 -11.46 21.16 -1.73
C LEU A 157 -11.27 21.44 -0.23
N LEU A 158 -12.04 22.38 0.33
CA LEU A 158 -12.07 22.70 1.76
C LEU A 158 -13.01 21.82 2.58
N GLY A 159 -13.91 21.07 1.93
CA GLY A 159 -14.83 20.15 2.58
C GLY A 159 -14.22 18.78 2.91
N PHE A 160 -13.06 18.43 2.34
CA PHE A 160 -12.39 17.17 2.66
C PHE A 160 -11.82 17.19 4.07
N SER A 161 -12.12 16.14 4.84
CA SER A 161 -11.67 15.99 6.21
C SER A 161 -10.18 15.63 6.31
N LEU A 162 -9.64 15.75 7.53
CA LEU A 162 -8.29 15.26 7.84
C LEU A 162 -8.11 13.78 7.51
N THR A 163 -9.15 12.95 7.67
CA THR A 163 -9.05 11.51 7.42
C THR A 163 -9.05 11.17 5.94
N PHE A 164 -9.70 11.98 5.09
CA PHE A 164 -9.50 11.89 3.64
C PHE A 164 -8.04 12.18 3.26
N TRP A 165 -7.46 13.25 3.79
CA TRP A 165 -6.04 13.59 3.53
C TRP A 165 -5.07 12.54 4.09
N CYS A 166 -5.41 11.93 5.22
CA CYS A 166 -4.69 10.82 5.81
C CYS A 166 -4.68 9.61 4.86
N GLN A 167 -5.84 9.22 4.32
CA GLN A 167 -5.96 8.13 3.36
C GLN A 167 -5.23 8.44 2.05
N PHE A 168 -5.31 9.67 1.54
CA PHE A 168 -4.57 10.11 0.36
C PHE A 168 -3.06 9.98 0.58
N THR A 169 -2.56 10.44 1.73
CA THR A 169 -1.16 10.33 2.11
C THR A 169 -0.73 8.87 2.25
N ALA A 170 -1.56 8.03 2.87
CA ALA A 170 -1.29 6.60 2.99
C ALA A 170 -1.20 5.90 1.62
N ALA A 171 -2.12 6.21 0.70
CA ALA A 171 -2.09 5.68 -0.67
C ALA A 171 -0.79 6.09 -1.39
N PHE A 172 -0.38 7.36 -1.26
CA PHE A 172 0.86 7.84 -1.84
C PHE A 172 2.10 7.15 -1.23
N LEU A 173 2.11 6.91 0.08
CA LEU A 173 3.16 6.14 0.74
C LEU A 173 3.19 4.68 0.26
N PHE A 174 2.05 4.03 0.05
CA PHE A 174 2.03 2.69 -0.55
C PHE A 174 2.66 2.68 -1.95
N PHE A 175 2.36 3.69 -2.78
CA PHE A 175 2.98 3.82 -4.09
C PHE A 175 4.50 3.96 -4.01
N LEU A 176 5.00 4.92 -3.22
CA LEU A 176 6.43 5.17 -3.08
C LEU A 176 7.18 3.95 -2.53
N ASN A 177 6.65 3.31 -1.49
CA ASN A 177 7.28 2.16 -0.86
C ASN A 177 7.24 0.91 -1.75
N GLY A 178 6.12 0.66 -2.42
CA GLY A 178 5.99 -0.45 -3.38
C GLY A 178 6.93 -0.30 -4.58
N MET A 179 7.00 0.91 -5.16
CA MET A 179 7.92 1.20 -6.27
C MET A 179 9.39 1.11 -5.84
N SER A 180 9.72 1.64 -4.66
CA SER A 180 11.09 1.55 -4.10
C SER A 180 11.50 0.10 -3.85
N GLY A 181 10.57 -0.72 -3.33
CA GLY A 181 10.78 -2.16 -3.13
C GLY A 181 11.05 -2.89 -4.44
N HIS A 182 10.27 -2.61 -5.49
CA HIS A 182 10.48 -3.18 -6.82
C HIS A 182 11.80 -2.72 -7.46
N HIS A 183 12.17 -1.46 -7.30
CA HIS A 183 13.42 -0.91 -7.83
C HIS A 183 14.66 -1.55 -7.20
N ILE A 184 14.67 -1.76 -5.88
CA ILE A 184 15.75 -2.48 -5.19
C ILE A 184 15.87 -3.92 -5.70
N HIS A 185 14.76 -4.58 -5.99
CA HIS A 185 14.78 -5.92 -6.57
C HIS A 185 15.45 -5.93 -7.96
N SER A 186 15.12 -4.95 -8.81
CA SER A 186 15.69 -4.80 -10.15
C SER A 186 17.19 -4.50 -10.15
N MET A 187 17.66 -3.63 -9.25
CA MET A 187 19.10 -3.32 -9.13
C MET A 187 19.94 -4.52 -8.69
N VAL A 188 19.40 -5.40 -7.86
CA VAL A 188 20.08 -6.64 -7.44
C VAL A 188 20.07 -7.71 -8.54
N LEU A 189 19.17 -7.58 -9.54
CA LEU A 189 19.06 -8.50 -10.67
C LEU A 189 19.99 -8.13 -11.84
N LEU A 190 20.42 -6.86 -11.93
CA LEU A 190 21.49 -6.47 -12.85
C LEU A 190 22.80 -7.09 -12.33
N PRO A 191 23.36 -8.08 -13.04
CA PRO A 191 24.63 -8.62 -12.61
C PRO A 191 25.66 -7.49 -12.74
N VAL A 192 26.41 -7.26 -11.67
CA VAL A 192 27.78 -6.72 -11.72
C VAL A 192 28.60 -7.74 -12.53
N GLY A 193 28.36 -7.74 -13.83
CA GLY A 193 28.79 -8.77 -14.78
C GLY A 193 29.20 -8.12 -16.08
N ASN A 194 29.87 -6.96 -16.02
CA ASN A 194 30.65 -6.46 -17.15
C ASN A 194 31.73 -5.42 -16.80
N ALA A 195 32.24 -5.39 -15.56
CA ALA A 195 33.35 -4.52 -15.18
C ALA A 195 34.68 -5.30 -15.04
N GLY A 196 34.97 -6.21 -15.97
CA GLY A 196 36.15 -7.09 -15.90
C GLY A 196 36.74 -7.53 -17.24
N LYS A 197 36.49 -6.78 -18.33
CA LYS A 197 37.15 -6.99 -19.63
C LYS A 197 37.35 -5.69 -20.40
N ILE A 198 37.93 -4.67 -19.78
CA ILE A 198 38.66 -3.61 -20.50
C ILE A 198 39.82 -3.15 -19.62
N LEU A 199 40.89 -3.95 -19.59
CA LEU A 199 42.27 -3.53 -19.83
C LEU A 199 43.17 -4.77 -19.89
#